data_AF-A0A4R0DM15-F1
#
_entry.id   AF-A0A4R0DM15-F1
#
_cell.length_a   1.000
_cell.length_b   1.000
_cell.length_c   1.000
_cell.angle_alpha   90.00
_cell.angle_beta   90.00
_cell.angle_gamma   90.00
#
_symmetry.space_group_name_H-M   'P 1'
#
loop_
_entity.id
_entity.type
_entity.pdbx_description
1 polymer ?
#
loop_
_entity_poly.entity_id
_entity_poly.type
_entity_poly.pdbx_seq_one_letter_code
_entity_poly.pdbx_strand_id
1 'polypeptide(L)'
;LTFQTDGLKHEVISIIYVNKELSLVEQLRKIFFLHANVEGLYNLPFKAIFEISKLYPKAYQLVIDYRNWLMNEIYNLLLTTNSNALKQDAHMFLFVIDGAMVQLLDPNKPDERERLLEYFLMGLG
;
A
#
# COMPACT_ATOMS: atom_id res chain seq x y z
N LEU A 1 13.81 -3.85 8.97
CA LEU A 1 12.35 -3.60 8.86
C LEU A 1 11.97 -2.26 9.46
N THR A 2 12.32 -1.95 10.71
CA THR A 2 11.96 -0.66 11.38
C THR A 2 12.30 0.58 10.55
N PHE A 3 13.55 0.72 10.06
CA PHE A 3 13.93 1.84 9.18
C PHE A 3 13.06 1.95 7.92
N GLN A 4 12.73 0.83 7.29
CA GLN A 4 11.89 0.80 6.09
C GLN A 4 10.46 1.21 6.39
N THR A 5 9.85 0.62 7.44
CA THR A 5 8.48 0.91 7.82
C THR A 5 8.31 2.34 8.33
N ASP A 6 9.30 2.90 9.02
CA ASP A 6 9.25 4.28 9.51
C ASP A 6 9.41 5.28 8.36
N GLY A 7 10.31 5.02 7.42
CA GLY A 7 10.41 5.82 6.19
C GLY A 7 9.12 5.80 5.38
N LEU A 8 8.51 4.62 5.21
CA LEU A 8 7.22 4.51 4.54
C LEU A 8 6.09 5.24 5.29
N LYS A 9 6.04 5.15 6.63
CA LYS A 9 5.06 5.87 7.44
C LYS A 9 5.17 7.38 7.22
N HIS A 10 6.39 7.90 7.24
CA HIS A 10 6.65 9.32 7.00
C HIS A 10 6.13 9.77 5.63
N GLU A 11 6.43 9.03 4.56
CA GLU A 11 5.97 9.36 3.21
C GLU A 11 4.45 9.28 3.07
N VAL A 12 3.81 8.24 3.62
CA VAL A 12 2.33 8.12 3.60
C VAL A 12 1.67 9.28 4.35
N ILE A 13 2.18 9.64 5.54
CA ILE A 13 1.65 10.78 6.31
C ILE A 13 1.83 12.09 5.52
N SER A 14 2.97 12.27 4.86
CA SER A 14 3.22 13.44 4.00
C SER A 14 2.22 13.54 2.84
N ILE A 15 1.95 12.41 2.16
CA ILE A 15 0.98 12.34 1.08
C ILE A 15 -0.44 12.68 1.56
N ILE A 16 -0.87 12.13 2.70
CA ILE A 16 -2.24 12.26 3.19
C ILE A 16 -2.50 13.62 3.84
N TYR A 17 -1.60 14.08 4.72
CA TYR A 17 -1.90 15.18 5.64
C TYR A 17 -1.14 16.48 5.34
N VAL A 18 0.00 16.41 4.65
CA VAL A 18 0.85 17.59 4.38
C VAL A 18 0.53 18.20 3.01
N ASN A 19 0.40 17.37 1.98
CA ASN A 19 0.13 17.80 0.61
C ASN A 19 -1.37 18.05 0.35
N LYS A 20 -1.89 19.18 0.83
CA LYS A 20 -3.32 19.54 0.76
C LYS A 20 -3.90 19.74 -0.64
N GLU A 21 -3.06 19.84 -1.67
CA GLU A 21 -3.50 20.05 -3.04
C GLU A 21 -3.83 18.75 -3.79
N LEU A 22 -3.46 17.59 -3.22
CA LEU A 22 -3.73 16.31 -3.87
C LEU A 22 -5.19 15.90 -3.67
N SER A 23 -5.84 15.54 -4.76
CA SER A 23 -7.12 14.82 -4.72
C SER A 23 -6.95 13.43 -4.11
N LEU A 24 -8.06 12.83 -3.65
CA LEU A 24 -8.09 11.44 -3.17
C LEU A 24 -7.41 10.47 -4.15
N VAL A 25 -7.72 10.60 -5.45
CA VAL A 25 -7.16 9.75 -6.50
C VAL A 25 -5.65 9.92 -6.61
N GLU A 26 -5.14 11.15 -6.55
CA GLU A 26 -3.70 11.41 -6.61
C GLU A 26 -2.98 10.90 -5.36
N GLN A 27 -3.58 11.04 -4.18
CA GLN A 27 -3.04 10.49 -2.93
C GLN A 27 -2.94 8.97 -2.99
N LEU A 28 -4.01 8.28 -3.41
CA LEU A 28 -4.01 6.83 -3.59
C LEU A 28 -2.97 6.39 -4.62
N ARG A 29 -2.84 7.08 -5.76
CA ARG A 29 -1.79 6.77 -6.75
C ARG A 29 -0.39 6.88 -6.17
N LYS A 30 -0.09 7.96 -5.44
CA LYS A 30 1.23 8.14 -4.82
C LYS A 30 1.51 7.04 -3.79
N ILE A 31 0.53 6.69 -2.95
CA ILE A 31 0.67 5.60 -1.99
C ILE A 31 0.87 4.27 -2.72
N PHE A 32 0.12 4.00 -3.79
CA PHE A 32 0.30 2.79 -4.58
C PHE A 32 1.73 2.67 -5.11
N PHE A 33 2.26 3.69 -5.81
CA PHE A 33 3.61 3.63 -6.37
C PHE A 33 4.74 3.63 -5.33
N LEU A 34 4.49 4.20 -4.14
CA LEU A 34 5.40 4.10 -3.00
C LEU A 34 5.59 2.64 -2.55
N HIS A 35 4.56 1.81 -2.69
CA HIS A 35 4.57 0.42 -2.23
C HIS A 35 4.83 -0.59 -3.36
N ALA A 36 4.27 -0.37 -4.55
CA ALA A 36 4.41 -1.21 -5.74
C ALA A 36 5.74 -0.92 -6.47
N ASN A 37 6.85 -1.03 -5.75
CA ASN A 37 8.20 -0.79 -6.27
C ASN A 37 9.19 -1.82 -5.69
N VAL A 38 9.79 -2.63 -6.57
CA VAL A 38 10.79 -3.65 -6.21
C VAL A 38 12.11 -3.05 -5.71
N GLU A 39 12.40 -1.80 -6.05
CA GLU A 39 13.55 -1.05 -5.52
C GLU A 39 13.18 -0.20 -4.29
N GLY A 40 11.89 -0.16 -3.93
CA GLY A 40 11.36 0.67 -2.85
C GLY A 40 11.53 0.05 -1.45
N LEU A 41 11.31 0.89 -0.44
CA LEU A 41 11.39 0.49 0.97
C LEU A 41 10.41 -0.64 1.35
N TYR A 42 9.30 -0.77 0.62
CA TYR A 42 8.28 -1.78 0.88
C TYR A 42 8.63 -3.20 0.37
N ASN A 43 9.64 -3.34 -0.50
CA ASN A 43 10.00 -4.65 -1.07
C ASN A 43 10.36 -5.67 0.02
N LEU A 44 11.22 -5.31 0.98
CA LEU A 44 11.61 -6.23 2.06
C LEU A 44 10.46 -6.56 3.04
N PRO A 45 9.65 -5.59 3.51
CA PRO A 45 8.39 -5.88 4.20
C PRO A 45 7.47 -6.84 3.44
N PHE A 46 7.28 -6.64 2.12
CA PHE A 46 6.46 -7.51 1.29
C PHE A 46 7.00 -8.94 1.24
N LYS A 47 8.29 -9.12 0.92
CA LYS A 47 8.95 -10.44 0.91
C LYS A 47 8.82 -11.18 2.25
N ALA A 48 8.92 -10.43 3.35
CA ALA A 48 8.85 -10.99 4.69
C ALA A 48 7.49 -11.66 5.01
N ILE A 49 6.41 -11.30 4.30
CA ILE A 49 5.10 -11.93 4.45
C ILE A 49 5.17 -13.42 4.09
N PHE A 50 5.90 -13.75 3.02
CA PHE A 50 5.96 -15.10 2.46
C PHE A 50 7.14 -15.91 3.01
N GLU A 51 8.27 -15.25 3.27
CA GLU A 51 9.53 -15.95 3.48
C GLU A 51 9.84 -16.27 4.94
N ILE A 52 9.39 -15.44 5.90
CA ILE A 52 9.96 -15.47 7.26
C ILE A 52 8.95 -15.61 8.41
N SER A 53 7.66 -15.77 8.11
CA SER A 53 6.59 -15.79 9.14
C SER A 53 6.86 -16.79 10.28
N LYS A 54 7.40 -17.96 9.96
CA LYS A 54 7.75 -19.02 10.94
C LYS A 54 9.16 -18.90 11.52
N LEU A 55 10.08 -18.29 10.79
CA LEU A 55 11.52 -18.27 11.12
C LEU A 55 11.88 -17.05 11.98
N TYR A 56 11.20 -15.92 11.76
CA TYR A 56 11.49 -14.65 12.42
C TYR A 56 10.19 -13.96 12.85
N PRO A 57 9.47 -14.51 13.85
CA PRO A 57 8.13 -14.04 14.23
C PRO A 57 8.10 -12.57 14.68
N LYS A 58 9.16 -12.07 15.31
CA LYS A 58 9.27 -10.65 15.67
C LYS A 58 9.38 -9.74 14.45
N ALA A 59 10.15 -10.14 13.45
CA ALA A 59 10.29 -9.38 12.21
C ALA A 59 8.99 -9.41 11.40
N TYR A 60 8.32 -10.56 11.36
CA TYR A 60 7.00 -10.70 10.77
C TYR A 60 5.95 -9.82 11.45
N GLN A 61 5.95 -9.74 12.79
CA GLN A 61 5.03 -8.87 13.52
C GLN A 61 5.17 -7.40 13.13
N LEU A 62 6.40 -6.90 12.93
CA LEU A 62 6.62 -5.53 12.45
C LEU A 62 5.95 -5.25 11.09
N VAL A 63 5.93 -6.24 10.19
CA VAL A 63 5.25 -6.13 8.89
C VAL A 63 3.74 -6.09 9.07
N ILE A 64 3.20 -6.95 9.94
CA ILE A 64 1.76 -6.98 10.26
C ILE A 64 1.31 -5.65 10.88
N ASP A 65 2.07 -5.14 11.85
CA ASP A 65 1.77 -3.86 12.50
C ASP A 65 1.79 -2.71 11.49
N TYR A 66 2.78 -2.70 10.59
CA TYR A 66 2.85 -1.72 9.51
C TYR A 66 1.64 -1.79 8.56
N ARG A 67 1.25 -2.99 8.11
CA ARG A 67 0.12 -3.19 7.20
C ARG A 67 -1.21 -2.82 7.83
N ASN A 68 -1.41 -3.14 9.10
CA ASN A 68 -2.59 -2.73 9.87
C ASN A 68 -2.65 -1.20 10.00
N TRP A 69 -1.52 -0.56 10.25
CA TRP A 69 -1.43 0.89 10.27
C TRP A 69 -1.77 1.50 8.90
N LEU A 70 -1.15 1.03 7.81
CA LEU A 70 -1.39 1.51 6.46
C LEU A 70 -2.88 1.39 6.06
N MET A 71 -3.48 0.24 6.36
CA MET A 71 -4.90 0.00 6.09
C MET A 71 -5.80 1.00 6.83
N ASN A 72 -5.49 1.33 8.09
CA ASN A 72 -6.25 2.34 8.84
C ASN A 72 -6.09 3.74 8.22
N GLU A 73 -4.89 4.12 7.77
CA GLU A 73 -4.67 5.39 7.09
C GLU A 73 -5.45 5.47 5.76
N ILE A 74 -5.44 4.40 4.96
CA ILE A 74 -6.21 4.34 3.71
C ILE A 74 -7.72 4.39 4.00
N TYR A 75 -8.20 3.68 5.01
CA TYR A 75 -9.60 3.71 5.40
C TYR A 75 -10.05 5.12 5.82
N ASN A 76 -9.26 5.78 6.67
CA ASN A 76 -9.53 7.16 7.09
C ASN A 76 -9.48 8.13 5.90
N LEU A 77 -8.54 7.93 4.98
CA LEU A 77 -8.43 8.71 3.75
C LEU A 77 -9.70 8.55 2.88
N LEU A 78 -10.19 7.33 2.66
CA LEU A 78 -11.41 7.09 1.88
C LEU A 78 -12.65 7.75 2.51
N LEU A 79 -12.75 7.73 3.85
CA LEU A 79 -13.83 8.38 4.59
C LEU A 79 -13.91 9.89 4.38
N THR A 80 -12.80 10.56 3.99
CA THR A 80 -12.81 12.00 3.72
C THR A 80 -13.69 12.39 2.53
N THR A 81 -13.90 11.46 1.60
CA THR A 81 -14.66 11.69 0.36
C THR A 81 -15.96 10.88 0.31
N ASN A 82 -16.02 9.74 1.01
CA ASN A 82 -17.21 8.90 1.08
C ASN A 82 -17.46 8.44 2.52
N SER A 83 -18.47 8.99 3.19
CA SER A 83 -18.82 8.63 4.57
C SER A 83 -19.33 7.18 4.74
N ASN A 84 -19.67 6.50 3.64
CA ASN A 84 -20.08 5.10 3.63
C ASN A 84 -18.94 4.15 3.24
N ALA A 85 -17.70 4.65 3.08
CA ALA A 85 -16.55 3.80 2.80
C ALA A 85 -16.40 2.72 3.86
N LEU A 86 -16.04 1.52 3.41
CA LEU A 86 -15.90 0.34 4.25
C LEU A 86 -14.44 0.01 4.49
N LYS A 87 -14.13 -0.63 5.62
CA LYS A 87 -12.77 -1.15 5.88
C LYS A 87 -12.33 -2.14 4.80
N GLN A 88 -13.30 -2.84 4.19
CA GLN A 88 -13.09 -3.73 3.06
C GLN A 88 -12.51 -3.00 1.84
N ASP A 89 -12.82 -1.73 1.62
CA ASP A 89 -12.28 -0.95 0.50
C ASP A 89 -10.78 -0.69 0.70
N ALA A 90 -10.37 -0.39 1.95
CA ALA A 90 -8.96 -0.27 2.30
C ALA A 90 -8.20 -1.61 2.22
N HIS A 91 -8.85 -2.72 2.60
CA HIS A 91 -8.29 -4.05 2.37
C HIS A 91 -8.09 -4.34 0.88
N MET A 92 -9.07 -3.99 0.04
CA MET A 92 -8.98 -4.19 -1.40
C MET A 92 -7.82 -3.37 -1.99
N PHE A 93 -7.62 -2.14 -1.54
CA PHE A 93 -6.47 -1.33 -1.95
C PHE A 93 -5.12 -1.98 -1.59
N LEU A 94 -5.02 -2.58 -0.40
CA LEU A 94 -3.81 -3.32 -0.01
C LEU A 94 -3.59 -4.57 -0.88
N PHE A 95 -4.66 -5.27 -1.28
CA PHE A 95 -4.55 -6.38 -2.24
C PHE A 95 -4.14 -5.94 -3.64
N VAL A 96 -4.54 -4.75 -4.08
CA VAL A 96 -4.07 -4.14 -5.33
C VAL A 96 -2.56 -3.91 -5.29
N ILE A 97 -2.04 -3.39 -4.16
CA ILE A 97 -0.59 -3.24 -3.93
C ILE A 97 0.12 -4.61 -3.97
N ASP A 98 -0.42 -5.61 -3.26
CA ASP A 98 0.20 -6.94 -3.22
C ASP A 98 0.21 -7.60 -4.61
N GLY A 99 -0.90 -7.52 -5.34
CA GLY A 99 -1.00 -8.03 -6.71
C GLY A 99 -0.01 -7.36 -7.65
N ALA A 100 0.15 -6.04 -7.55
CA ALA A 100 1.14 -5.28 -8.30
C ALA A 100 2.58 -5.70 -7.96
N MET A 101 2.88 -5.92 -6.68
CA MET A 101 4.19 -6.42 -6.26
C MET A 101 4.48 -7.83 -6.79
N VAL A 102 3.49 -8.74 -6.81
CA VAL A 102 3.65 -10.06 -7.42
C VAL A 102 3.89 -9.95 -8.92
N GLN A 103 3.14 -9.11 -9.64
CA GLN A 103 3.31 -8.92 -11.08
C GLN A 103 4.70 -8.37 -11.43
N LEU A 104 5.26 -7.49 -10.60
CA LEU A 104 6.61 -6.95 -10.77
C LEU A 104 7.73 -8.00 -10.65
N LEU A 105 7.43 -9.20 -10.12
CA LEU A 105 8.38 -10.31 -10.11
C LEU A 105 8.47 -11.02 -11.46
N ASP A 106 7.50 -10.83 -12.36
CA ASP A 106 7.55 -11.34 -13.74
C ASP A 106 8.16 -10.28 -14.67
N PRO A 107 9.40 -10.48 -15.16
CA PRO A 107 10.07 -9.51 -16.02
C PRO A 107 9.39 -9.32 -17.38
N ASN A 108 8.42 -10.17 -17.74
CA ASN A 108 7.73 -10.10 -19.03
C ASN A 108 6.44 -9.26 -19.00
N LYS A 109 6.04 -8.71 -17.83
CA LYS A 109 4.74 -8.04 -17.65
C LYS A 109 4.81 -6.69 -16.90
N PRO A 110 5.66 -5.74 -17.33
CA PRO A 110 5.82 -4.47 -16.61
C PRO A 110 4.54 -3.60 -16.59
N ASP A 111 3.67 -3.69 -17.61
CA ASP A 111 2.53 -2.78 -17.81
C ASP A 111 1.21 -3.23 -17.14
N GLU A 112 1.16 -4.40 -16.50
CA GLU A 112 -0.10 -4.91 -15.91
C GLU A 112 -0.41 -4.34 -14.51
N ARG A 113 0.59 -3.84 -13.79
CA ARG A 113 0.43 -3.37 -12.39
C ARG A 113 -0.50 -2.17 -12.25
N GLU A 114 -0.45 -1.27 -13.23
CA GLU A 114 -1.24 -0.05 -13.21
C GLU A 114 -2.72 -0.35 -13.47
N ARG A 115 -3.02 -1.42 -14.23
CA ARG A 115 -4.41 -1.82 -14.47
C ARG A 115 -5.14 -2.20 -13.19
N LEU A 116 -4.48 -2.86 -12.23
CA LEU A 116 -5.08 -3.18 -10.94
C LEU A 116 -5.48 -1.91 -10.17
N LEU A 117 -4.63 -0.88 -10.23
CA LEU A 117 -4.93 0.43 -9.65
C LEU A 117 -6.07 1.12 -10.38
N GLU A 118 -6.07 1.12 -11.72
CA GLU A 118 -7.16 1.72 -12.50
C GLU A 118 -8.51 1.08 -12.19
N TYR A 119 -8.59 -0.25 -12.13
CA TYR A 119 -9.84 -0.94 -11.79
C TYR A 119 -10.34 -0.59 -10.39
N PHE A 120 -9.43 -0.49 -9.42
CA PHE A 120 -9.79 -0.06 -8.07
C PHE A 120 -10.34 1.37 -8.07
N LEU A 121 -9.64 2.30 -8.73
CA LEU A 121 -10.05 3.71 -8.78
C LEU A 121 -11.38 3.91 -9.52
N MET A 122 -11.64 3.14 -10.59
CA MET A 122 -12.93 3.15 -11.28
C MET A 122 -14.08 2.70 -10.37
N GLY A 123 -13.82 1.79 -9.43
CA GLY A 123 -14.83 1.32 -8.47
C GLY A 123 -15.16 2.29 -7.34
N LEU A 124 -14.40 3.38 -7.19
CA LEU A 124 -14.68 4.44 -6.22
C LEU A 124 -15.68 5.50 -6.74
N GLY A 125 -15.96 5.49 -8.05
CA GLY A 125 -16.86 6.43 -8.74
C GLY A 125 -18.27 5.92 -8.95
#